data_AF-A0A1B1B475-F1
#
_entry.id   AF-A0A1B1B475-F1
#
_cell.length_a   1.000
_cell.length_b   1.000
_cell.length_c   1.000
_cell.angle_alpha   90.00
_cell.angle_beta   90.00
_cell.angle_gamma   90.00
#
_symmetry.space_group_name_H-M   'P 1'
#
loop_
_entity.id
_entity.type
_entity.pdbx_description
1 polymer ?
#
loop_
_entity_poly.entity_id
_entity_poly.type
_entity_poly.pdbx_seq_one_letter_code
_entity_poly.pdbx_strand_id
1 'polypeptide(L)'
;MADMTKTTETWPAAISRAEEYFPAYTPPGGLLALILTVIAERDSVAVSEVSLATIRYELDDPAVLHEILNDHCPPQPDPSDTDWYFTAPKWPQDHTASVPVQQRRAWAMANAQGPETYPRWIPESHRPIEYADAHVESFYHRSVDVLSSTVDEPLLAECGGIAPMSTVAITGGAYDGACGRVHGPVWGRDDDARAVTTPASYKVSYEHQSVLIPAELVRPST
;
A
#
# COMPACT_ATOMS: atom_id res chain seq x y z
N MET A 1 6.48 29.39 -2.40
CA MET A 1 7.14 28.61 -3.46
C MET A 1 7.51 27.29 -2.85
N ALA A 2 6.97 26.17 -3.36
CA ALA A 2 7.43 24.85 -2.95
C ALA A 2 8.92 24.71 -3.32
N ASP A 3 9.73 24.18 -2.42
CA ASP A 3 11.16 24.02 -2.64
C ASP A 3 11.39 22.90 -3.66
N MET A 4 11.63 23.30 -4.91
CA MET A 4 11.94 22.39 -6.02
C MET A 4 13.35 21.79 -5.93
N THR A 5 14.11 22.09 -4.87
CA THR A 5 15.48 21.60 -4.67
C THR A 5 15.57 20.42 -3.69
N LYS A 6 14.44 19.94 -3.15
CA LYS A 6 14.44 18.77 -2.26
C LYS A 6 14.94 17.52 -3.01
N THR A 7 16.19 17.17 -2.78
CA THR A 7 16.82 15.94 -3.27
C THR A 7 16.49 14.81 -2.32
N THR A 8 15.65 13.88 -2.76
CA THR A 8 15.46 12.58 -2.08
C THR A 8 16.64 11.68 -2.42
N GLU A 9 17.76 11.87 -1.72
CA GLU A 9 18.97 11.05 -1.89
C GLU A 9 18.70 9.55 -1.67
N THR A 10 17.65 9.24 -0.92
CA THR A 10 17.15 7.89 -0.61
C THR A 10 16.40 7.23 -1.78
N TRP A 11 15.96 7.99 -2.79
CA TRP A 11 15.13 7.49 -3.88
C TRP A 11 15.71 6.29 -4.64
N PRO A 12 17.01 6.25 -5.03
CA PRO A 12 17.58 5.09 -5.72
C PRO A 12 17.50 3.82 -4.88
N ALA A 13 17.73 3.91 -3.57
CA ALA A 13 17.61 2.78 -2.67
C ALA A 13 16.14 2.36 -2.48
N ALA A 14 15.22 3.34 -2.40
CA ALA A 14 13.79 3.08 -2.27
C ALA A 14 13.20 2.37 -3.49
N ILE A 15 13.60 2.78 -4.70
CA ILE A 15 13.20 2.10 -5.94
C ILE A 15 13.74 0.68 -5.98
N SER A 16 15.04 0.49 -5.69
CA SER A 16 15.63 -0.85 -5.68
C SER A 16 14.94 -1.79 -4.70
N ARG A 17 14.52 -1.28 -3.53
CA ARG A 17 13.79 -2.05 -2.53
C ARG A 17 12.34 -2.32 -2.96
N ALA A 18 11.67 -1.35 -3.57
CA ALA A 18 10.31 -1.53 -4.06
C ALA A 18 10.23 -2.60 -5.18
N GLU A 19 11.28 -2.74 -5.99
CA GLU A 19 11.40 -3.77 -7.04
C GLU A 19 11.36 -5.21 -6.53
N GLU A 20 11.62 -5.44 -5.24
CA GLU A 20 11.49 -6.75 -4.62
C GLU A 20 10.02 -7.23 -4.57
N TYR A 21 9.07 -6.30 -4.57
CA TYR A 21 7.63 -6.57 -4.46
C TYR A 21 6.88 -6.26 -5.75
N PHE A 22 7.20 -5.13 -6.39
CA PHE A 22 6.52 -4.66 -7.59
C PHE A 22 7.52 -4.06 -8.57
N PRO A 23 7.37 -4.28 -9.89
CA PRO A 23 8.21 -3.57 -10.84
C PRO A 23 8.09 -2.05 -10.65
N ALA A 24 9.21 -1.33 -10.55
CA ALA A 24 9.24 0.11 -10.23
C ALA A 24 8.45 1.00 -11.20
N TYR A 25 8.20 0.52 -12.42
CA TYR A 25 7.39 1.22 -13.41
C TYR A 25 5.88 1.04 -13.22
N THR A 26 5.44 0.26 -12.24
CA THR A 26 4.02 0.09 -11.90
C THR A 26 3.59 1.13 -10.86
N PRO A 27 2.31 1.52 -10.81
CA PRO A 27 1.83 2.44 -9.79
C PRO A 27 2.10 1.97 -8.35
N PRO A 28 1.84 0.71 -7.96
CA PRO A 28 2.18 0.24 -6.61
C PRO A 28 3.69 0.31 -6.31
N GLY A 29 4.56 -0.05 -7.26
CA GLY A 29 6.01 0.03 -7.08
C GLY A 29 6.52 1.46 -6.88
N GLY A 30 6.01 2.42 -7.67
CA GLY A 30 6.34 3.83 -7.49
C GLY A 30 5.85 4.40 -6.16
N LEU A 31 4.62 4.05 -5.76
CA LEU A 31 4.05 4.48 -4.47
C LEU A 31 4.84 3.89 -3.29
N LEU A 32 5.20 2.61 -3.35
CA LEU A 32 6.02 1.96 -2.32
C LEU A 32 7.38 2.65 -2.16
N ALA A 33 8.04 2.98 -3.28
CA ALA A 33 9.30 3.71 -3.24
C ALA A 33 9.16 5.10 -2.57
N LEU A 34 8.03 5.80 -2.77
CA LEU A 34 7.77 7.05 -2.06
C LEU A 34 7.55 6.84 -0.57
N ILE A 35 6.72 5.87 -0.18
CA ILE A 35 6.48 5.55 1.22
C ILE A 35 7.81 5.24 1.92
N LEU A 36 8.65 4.40 1.31
CA LEU A 36 9.99 4.07 1.82
C LEU A 36 10.89 5.30 1.97
N THR A 37 10.87 6.20 0.99
CA THR A 37 11.63 7.46 1.01
C THR A 37 11.18 8.35 2.17
N VAL A 38 9.87 8.54 2.33
CA VAL A 38 9.29 9.35 3.40
C VAL A 38 9.64 8.79 4.77
N ILE A 39 9.44 7.48 4.99
CA ILE A 39 9.76 6.84 6.26
C ILE A 39 11.26 6.98 6.57
N ALA A 40 12.13 6.65 5.61
CA ALA A 40 13.58 6.71 5.80
C ALA A 40 14.06 8.12 6.16
N GLU A 41 13.56 9.16 5.48
CA GLU A 41 13.92 10.54 5.77
C GLU A 41 13.36 11.02 7.11
N ARG A 42 12.09 10.73 7.39
CA ARG A 42 11.40 11.16 8.61
C ARG A 42 12.03 10.54 9.85
N ASP A 43 12.32 9.24 9.78
CA ASP A 43 12.80 8.47 10.92
C ASP A 43 14.34 8.42 10.95
N SER A 44 15.00 9.04 9.96
CA SER A 44 16.47 9.11 9.82
C SER A 44 17.14 7.73 9.83
N VAL A 45 16.53 6.77 9.13
CA VAL A 45 17.01 5.39 9.00
C VAL A 45 17.37 5.06 7.55
N ALA A 46 18.17 4.02 7.34
CA ALA A 46 18.42 3.56 5.99
C ALA A 46 17.14 2.96 5.38
N VAL A 47 16.96 3.12 4.06
CA VAL A 47 15.81 2.53 3.36
C VAL A 47 15.69 1.03 3.62
N SER A 48 16.81 0.29 3.75
CA SER A 48 16.83 -1.15 4.04
C SER A 48 16.40 -1.52 5.46
N GLU A 49 16.37 -0.57 6.39
CA GLU A 49 16.01 -0.79 7.80
C GLU A 49 14.51 -0.58 8.06
N VAL A 50 13.78 0.03 7.13
CA VAL A 50 12.32 0.19 7.24
C VAL A 50 11.65 -1.18 7.31
N SER A 51 10.90 -1.47 8.38
CA SER A 51 10.23 -2.77 8.52
C SER A 51 8.92 -2.82 7.73
N LEU A 52 8.48 -4.03 7.35
CA LEU A 52 7.15 -4.22 6.75
C LEU A 52 6.03 -3.73 7.66
N ALA A 53 6.19 -3.89 8.98
CA ALA A 53 5.23 -3.38 9.97
C ALA A 53 5.11 -1.84 9.94
N THR A 54 6.22 -1.13 9.68
CA THR A 54 6.19 0.34 9.53
C THR A 54 5.46 0.73 8.25
N ILE A 55 5.72 0.04 7.13
CA ILE A 55 5.02 0.29 5.86
C ILE A 55 3.52 0.04 6.03
N ARG A 56 3.14 -1.05 6.72
CA ARG A 56 1.72 -1.37 6.96
C ARG A 56 1.04 -0.34 7.86
N TYR A 57 1.76 0.22 8.83
CA TYR A 57 1.26 1.30 9.68
C TYR A 57 0.90 2.55 8.85
N GLU A 58 1.76 2.95 7.90
CA GLU A 58 1.46 4.07 7.00
C GLU A 58 0.26 3.79 6.09
N LEU A 59 0.14 2.55 5.58
CA LEU A 59 -0.98 2.15 4.71
C LEU A 59 -2.32 2.04 5.45
N ASP A 60 -2.32 2.02 6.78
CA ASP A 60 -3.52 1.84 7.60
C ASP A 60 -4.46 3.05 7.57
N ASP A 61 -3.91 4.24 7.35
CA ASP A 61 -4.68 5.47 7.15
C ASP A 61 -4.30 6.09 5.79
N PRO A 62 -4.99 5.69 4.71
CA PRO A 62 -4.69 6.19 3.37
C PRO A 62 -4.87 7.71 3.26
N ALA A 63 -5.72 8.34 4.07
CA ALA A 63 -5.93 9.78 4.03
C ALA A 63 -4.73 10.53 4.64
N VAL A 64 -4.27 10.10 5.81
CA VAL A 64 -3.07 10.66 6.46
C VAL A 64 -1.83 10.41 5.61
N LEU A 65 -1.67 9.21 5.05
CA LEU A 65 -0.56 8.93 4.15
C LEU A 65 -0.59 9.86 2.92
N HIS A 66 -1.77 10.12 2.36
CA HIS A 66 -1.91 11.01 1.21
C HIS A 66 -1.47 12.44 1.55
N GLU A 67 -1.84 12.96 2.72
CA GLU A 67 -1.39 14.27 3.21
C GLU A 67 0.13 14.32 3.38
N ILE A 68 0.73 13.30 4.03
CA ILE A 68 2.18 13.21 4.23
C ILE A 68 2.91 13.18 2.90
N LEU A 69 2.43 12.38 1.93
CA LEU A 69 3.03 12.31 0.61
C LEU A 69 2.90 13.65 -0.13
N ASN A 70 1.76 14.34 -0.05
CA ASN A 70 1.58 15.64 -0.69
C ASN A 70 2.47 16.73 -0.09
N ASP A 71 2.65 16.74 1.24
CA ASP A 71 3.59 17.65 1.89
C ASP A 71 5.04 17.35 1.50
N HIS A 72 5.35 16.08 1.30
CA HIS A 72 6.69 15.64 0.93
C HIS A 72 7.02 15.90 -0.56
N CYS A 73 6.01 15.80 -1.44
CA CYS A 73 6.19 15.79 -2.89
C CYS A 73 5.78 17.16 -3.47
N PRO A 74 6.69 17.93 -4.07
CA PRO A 74 6.32 19.21 -4.67
C PRO A 74 5.27 19.00 -5.79
N PRO A 75 4.32 19.94 -5.97
CA PRO A 75 3.32 19.84 -7.03
C PRO A 75 3.99 19.62 -8.39
N GLN A 76 3.55 18.61 -9.13
CA GLN A 76 4.03 18.35 -10.48
C GLN A 76 3.12 19.01 -11.52
N PRO A 77 3.64 19.38 -12.69
CA PRO A 77 2.80 19.71 -13.83
C PRO A 77 1.87 18.53 -14.10
N ASP A 78 0.61 18.79 -14.46
CA ASP A 78 -0.34 17.73 -14.76
C ASP A 78 0.23 16.79 -15.85
N PRO A 79 0.50 15.52 -15.51
CA PRO A 79 0.98 14.56 -16.50
C PRO A 79 -0.10 14.31 -17.56
N SER A 80 0.30 14.30 -18.82
CA SER A 80 -0.59 13.97 -19.94
C SER A 80 -1.02 12.49 -19.87
N ASP A 81 -2.10 12.10 -20.55
CA ASP A 81 -2.47 10.66 -20.64
C ASP A 81 -1.30 9.80 -21.14
N THR A 82 -0.54 10.31 -22.11
CA THR A 82 0.68 9.68 -22.64
C THR A 82 1.73 9.40 -21.57
N ASP A 83 1.81 10.25 -20.55
CA ASP A 83 2.78 10.16 -19.46
C ASP A 83 2.48 8.99 -18.51
N TRP A 84 1.22 8.58 -18.39
CA TRP A 84 0.80 7.45 -17.55
C TRP A 84 0.92 6.08 -18.21
N TYR A 85 0.68 6.04 -19.52
CA TYR A 85 0.51 4.78 -20.26
C TYR A 85 1.76 4.34 -21.03
N PHE A 86 2.75 5.20 -21.21
CA PHE A 86 4.04 4.77 -21.74
C PHE A 86 4.88 4.07 -20.67
N THR A 87 5.37 2.88 -21.00
CA THR A 87 6.41 2.22 -20.22
C THR A 87 7.61 3.15 -20.09
N ALA A 88 8.28 3.09 -18.93
CA ALA A 88 9.49 3.85 -18.60
C ALA A 88 10.54 4.02 -19.72
N PRO A 89 10.69 3.12 -20.72
CA PRO A 89 11.64 3.32 -21.83
C PRO A 89 11.34 4.49 -22.78
N LYS A 90 10.15 5.11 -22.75
CA LYS A 90 9.75 6.11 -23.77
C LYS A 90 9.42 7.50 -23.29
N TRP A 91 9.39 7.75 -21.98
CA TRP A 91 9.60 9.13 -21.56
C TRP A 91 11.00 9.50 -22.00
N PRO A 92 11.21 10.68 -22.60
CA PRO A 92 12.56 11.16 -22.80
C PRO A 92 13.25 11.01 -21.45
N GLN A 93 14.32 10.20 -21.41
CA GLN A 93 15.33 10.35 -20.38
C GLN A 93 15.85 11.76 -20.59
N ASP A 94 15.13 12.72 -20.04
CA ASP A 94 15.56 14.09 -20.08
C ASP A 94 16.65 14.13 -19.04
N HIS A 95 17.87 13.78 -19.46
CA HIS A 95 19.08 13.76 -18.65
C HIS A 95 19.40 15.15 -18.06
N THR A 96 18.57 16.15 -18.35
CA THR A 96 18.60 17.52 -17.83
C THR A 96 17.59 17.77 -16.70
N ALA A 97 16.64 16.86 -16.45
CA ALA A 97 15.68 17.00 -15.37
C ALA A 97 16.36 16.77 -14.01
N SER A 98 16.08 17.63 -13.03
CA SER A 98 16.64 17.54 -11.67
C SER A 98 16.14 16.32 -10.89
N VAL A 99 15.07 15.66 -11.33
CA VAL A 99 14.41 14.53 -10.65
C VAL A 99 14.12 13.41 -11.65
N PRO A 100 14.43 12.13 -11.33
CA PRO A 100 14.14 10.98 -12.18
C PRO A 100 12.66 10.87 -12.57
N VAL A 101 12.37 10.38 -13.77
CA VAL A 101 11.00 10.24 -14.28
C VAL A 101 10.09 9.37 -13.41
N GLN A 102 10.62 8.27 -12.88
CA GLN A 102 9.87 7.36 -12.01
C GLN A 102 9.40 8.08 -10.74
N GLN A 103 10.24 8.97 -10.21
CA GLN A 103 9.94 9.75 -9.03
C GLN A 103 8.86 10.79 -9.30
N ARG A 104 8.96 11.54 -10.40
CA ARG A 104 7.91 12.49 -10.80
C ARG A 104 6.56 11.82 -11.00
N ARG A 105 6.53 10.62 -11.59
CA ARG A 105 5.29 9.85 -11.76
C ARG A 105 4.71 9.43 -10.42
N ALA A 106 5.54 8.96 -9.50
CA ALA A 106 5.10 8.61 -8.17
C ALA A 106 4.54 9.85 -7.44
N TRP A 107 5.20 11.00 -7.56
CA TRP A 107 4.73 12.28 -6.99
C TRP A 107 3.39 12.73 -7.56
N ALA A 108 3.21 12.63 -8.89
CA ALA A 108 1.93 12.98 -9.51
C ALA A 108 0.80 12.05 -9.02
N MET A 109 1.08 10.76 -8.86
CA MET A 109 0.12 9.79 -8.34
C MET A 109 -0.26 10.07 -6.89
N ALA A 110 0.74 10.41 -6.06
CA ALA A 110 0.50 10.85 -4.69
C ALA A 110 -0.38 12.09 -4.66
N ASN A 111 -0.17 13.07 -5.55
CA ASN A 111 -1.02 14.27 -5.67
C ASN A 111 -2.40 14.03 -6.33
N ALA A 112 -2.82 12.76 -6.49
CA ALA A 112 -4.04 12.37 -7.20
C ALA A 112 -4.16 12.96 -8.62
N GLN A 113 -3.04 13.33 -9.24
CA GLN A 113 -2.98 13.76 -10.62
C GLN A 113 -2.92 12.49 -11.50
N GLY A 114 -3.78 12.37 -12.50
CA GLY A 114 -3.75 11.26 -13.46
C GLY A 114 -5.13 10.86 -14.02
N PRO A 115 -5.16 10.04 -15.10
CA PRO A 115 -6.40 9.67 -15.78
C PRO A 115 -7.27 8.76 -14.92
N GLU A 116 -8.57 8.81 -15.16
CA GLU A 116 -9.53 7.84 -14.62
C GLU A 116 -9.32 6.45 -15.27
N THR A 117 -8.51 5.59 -14.63
CA THR A 117 -8.46 4.10 -14.72
C THR A 117 -8.11 3.36 -16.04
N TYR A 118 -7.24 2.32 -15.92
CA TYR A 118 -7.20 1.10 -16.76
C TYR A 118 -6.50 -0.09 -16.03
N PRO A 119 -7.21 -1.06 -15.42
CA PRO A 119 -6.68 -2.05 -14.47
C PRO A 119 -5.60 -3.06 -14.95
N ARG A 120 -5.02 -2.88 -16.15
CA ARG A 120 -4.13 -3.84 -16.82
C ARG A 120 -2.72 -3.99 -16.23
N TRP A 121 -2.33 -3.17 -15.25
CA TRP A 121 -0.95 -3.15 -14.73
C TRP A 121 -0.77 -3.86 -13.37
N ILE A 122 -1.85 -4.29 -12.73
CA ILE A 122 -1.79 -5.02 -11.45
C ILE A 122 -1.76 -6.53 -11.75
N PRO A 123 -0.69 -7.26 -11.37
CA PRO A 123 -0.63 -8.71 -11.50
C PRO A 123 -1.81 -9.36 -10.79
N GLU A 124 -2.37 -10.43 -11.36
CA GLU A 124 -3.55 -11.09 -10.79
C GLU A 124 -3.34 -11.56 -9.33
N SER A 125 -2.13 -12.00 -8.99
CA SER A 125 -1.76 -12.40 -7.63
C SER A 125 -1.74 -11.26 -6.60
N HIS A 126 -1.73 -10.01 -7.05
CA HIS A 126 -1.67 -8.82 -6.19
C HIS A 126 -2.98 -8.04 -6.20
N ARG A 127 -4.02 -8.56 -6.88
CA ARG A 127 -5.33 -7.91 -6.90
C ARG A 127 -6.04 -8.16 -5.56
N PRO A 128 -6.54 -7.11 -4.89
CA PRO A 128 -7.43 -7.26 -3.75
C PRO A 128 -8.63 -8.15 -4.09
N ILE A 129 -9.17 -8.84 -3.10
CA ILE A 129 -10.30 -9.78 -3.30
C ILE A 129 -11.58 -9.05 -3.76
N GLU A 130 -11.75 -7.77 -3.37
CA GLU A 130 -12.89 -6.93 -3.74
C GLU A 130 -12.67 -6.18 -5.09
N TYR A 131 -11.57 -6.48 -5.80
CA TYR A 131 -11.17 -5.78 -7.03
C TYR A 131 -12.12 -5.99 -8.22
N ALA A 132 -13.00 -6.99 -8.15
CA ALA A 132 -13.93 -7.30 -9.24
C ALA A 132 -15.04 -6.25 -9.41
N ASP A 133 -15.42 -5.53 -8.35
CA ASP A 133 -16.54 -4.58 -8.36
C ASP A 133 -16.21 -3.19 -7.74
N ALA A 134 -14.95 -2.92 -7.38
CA ALA A 134 -14.56 -1.70 -6.68
C ALA A 134 -14.34 -0.47 -7.61
N HIS A 135 -15.36 0.39 -7.64
CA HIS A 135 -15.36 1.87 -7.61
C HIS A 135 -14.44 2.75 -8.50
N VAL A 136 -14.97 3.96 -8.75
CA VAL A 136 -14.37 5.16 -9.39
C VAL A 136 -13.28 5.76 -8.47
N GLU A 137 -12.34 4.95 -8.00
CA GLU A 137 -11.28 5.40 -7.08
C GLU A 137 -9.98 5.70 -7.81
N SER A 138 -9.25 6.71 -7.31
CA SER A 138 -7.99 7.19 -7.89
C SER A 138 -6.89 6.12 -7.87
N PHE A 139 -5.87 6.28 -8.71
CA PHE A 139 -4.69 5.40 -8.75
C PHE A 139 -4.05 5.19 -7.37
N TYR A 140 -4.10 6.21 -6.52
CA TYR A 140 -3.58 6.18 -5.17
C TYR A 140 -4.26 5.10 -4.32
N HIS A 141 -5.58 5.15 -4.15
CA HIS A 141 -6.33 4.21 -3.31
C HIS A 141 -6.15 2.76 -3.78
N ARG A 142 -6.24 2.53 -5.09
CA ARG A 142 -5.99 1.19 -5.66
C ARG A 142 -4.58 0.68 -5.40
N SER A 143 -3.58 1.58 -5.43
CA SER A 143 -2.21 1.21 -5.13
C SER A 143 -2.04 0.90 -3.64
N VAL A 144 -2.69 1.66 -2.75
CA VAL A 144 -2.72 1.39 -1.31
C VAL A 144 -3.34 0.02 -1.01
N ASP A 145 -4.45 -0.34 -1.65
CA ASP A 145 -5.08 -1.65 -1.44
C ASP A 145 -4.14 -2.81 -1.84
N VAL A 146 -3.53 -2.68 -3.03
CA VAL A 146 -2.58 -3.67 -3.55
C VAL A 146 -1.37 -3.79 -2.61
N LEU A 147 -0.80 -2.66 -2.19
CA LEU A 147 0.33 -2.65 -1.25
C LEU A 147 -0.06 -3.27 0.10
N SER A 148 -1.24 -2.96 0.62
CA SER A 148 -1.73 -3.49 1.89
C SER A 148 -1.85 -5.01 1.84
N SER A 149 -2.50 -5.57 0.80
CA SER A 149 -2.57 -7.03 0.63
C SER A 149 -1.19 -7.68 0.52
N THR A 150 -0.24 -7.05 -0.18
CA THR A 150 1.12 -7.60 -0.34
C THR A 150 1.95 -7.54 0.92
N VAL A 151 1.78 -6.50 1.74
CA VAL A 151 2.49 -6.38 3.03
C VAL A 151 1.83 -7.26 4.10
N ASP A 152 0.51 -7.45 4.06
CA ASP A 152 -0.23 -8.25 5.04
C ASP A 152 0.18 -9.74 5.00
N GLU A 153 0.43 -10.31 3.82
CA GLU A 153 0.76 -11.73 3.66
C GLU A 153 1.98 -12.19 4.49
N PRO A 154 3.18 -11.59 4.33
CA PRO A 154 4.35 -11.96 5.14
C PRO A 154 4.16 -11.64 6.63
N LEU A 155 3.52 -10.52 6.98
CA LEU A 155 3.27 -10.15 8.39
C LEU A 155 2.36 -11.17 9.09
N LEU A 156 1.32 -11.64 8.39
CA LEU A 156 0.44 -12.68 8.92
C LEU A 156 1.18 -14.00 9.11
N ALA A 157 2.05 -14.36 8.16
CA ALA A 157 2.86 -15.57 8.29
C ALA A 157 3.80 -15.51 9.51
N GLU A 158 4.43 -14.36 9.76
CA GLU A 158 5.34 -14.15 10.90
C GLU A 158 4.64 -14.28 12.26
N CYS A 159 3.40 -13.81 12.37
CA CYS A 159 2.65 -13.86 13.63
C CYS A 159 1.76 -15.11 13.78
N GLY A 160 1.80 -16.05 12.83
CA GLY A 160 0.88 -17.20 12.81
C GLY A 160 -0.59 -16.80 12.63
N GLY A 161 -0.84 -15.66 11.99
CA GLY A 161 -2.16 -15.14 11.68
C GLY A 161 -2.89 -15.96 10.62
N ILE A 162 -4.18 -15.70 10.47
CA ILE A 162 -5.03 -16.41 9.51
C ILE A 162 -4.96 -15.72 8.15
N ALA A 163 -4.54 -16.48 7.13
CA ALA A 163 -4.43 -15.97 5.77
C ALA A 163 -5.80 -15.54 5.21
N PRO A 164 -5.84 -14.52 4.33
CA PRO A 164 -7.05 -14.15 3.61
C PRO A 164 -7.69 -15.35 2.90
N MET A 165 -9.01 -15.32 2.77
CA MET A 165 -9.87 -16.35 2.19
C MET A 165 -9.90 -17.70 2.92
N SER A 166 -9.20 -17.84 4.04
CA SER A 166 -9.31 -19.02 4.90
C SER A 166 -10.70 -19.12 5.51
N THR A 167 -11.22 -20.36 5.59
CA THR A 167 -12.44 -20.67 6.34
C THR A 167 -12.14 -20.66 7.84
N VAL A 168 -12.98 -19.98 8.62
CA VAL A 168 -12.81 -19.82 10.05
C VAL A 168 -14.09 -20.10 10.82
N ALA A 169 -13.94 -20.56 12.05
CA ALA A 169 -15.00 -20.64 13.04
C ALA A 169 -14.84 -19.50 14.06
N ILE A 170 -15.97 -18.91 14.45
CA ILE A 170 -16.04 -17.88 15.50
C ILE A 170 -16.40 -18.58 16.82
N THR A 171 -15.60 -18.34 17.85
CA THR A 171 -15.61 -19.09 19.11
C THR A 171 -16.08 -18.27 20.32
N GLY A 172 -16.77 -17.16 20.07
CA GLY A 172 -17.38 -16.35 21.12
C GLY A 172 -18.08 -15.10 20.60
N GLY A 173 -18.69 -14.35 21.53
CA GLY A 173 -19.42 -13.12 21.23
C GLY A 173 -20.77 -13.37 20.56
N ALA A 174 -21.28 -12.37 19.82
CA ALA A 174 -22.59 -12.43 19.19
C ALA A 174 -22.70 -13.43 18.03
N TYR A 175 -21.57 -13.89 17.50
CA TYR A 175 -21.49 -14.80 16.35
C TYR A 175 -20.89 -16.16 16.73
N ASP A 176 -20.95 -16.53 18.02
CA ASP A 176 -20.41 -17.81 18.50
C ASP A 176 -21.01 -19.00 17.74
N GLY A 177 -20.14 -19.93 17.34
CA GLY A 177 -20.49 -21.10 16.54
C GLY A 177 -20.71 -20.84 15.05
N ALA A 178 -20.63 -19.60 14.58
CA ALA A 178 -20.71 -19.29 13.16
C ALA A 178 -19.42 -19.66 12.43
N CYS A 179 -19.55 -20.05 11.16
CA CYS A 179 -18.44 -20.22 10.24
C CYS A 179 -18.47 -19.14 9.17
N GLY A 180 -17.31 -18.63 8.80
CA GLY A 180 -17.16 -17.56 7.82
C GLY A 180 -15.85 -17.64 7.05
N ARG A 181 -15.59 -16.63 6.24
CA ARG A 181 -14.34 -16.52 5.47
C ARG A 181 -13.62 -15.21 5.78
N VAL A 182 -12.33 -15.28 6.03
CA VAL A 182 -11.51 -14.09 6.32
C VAL A 182 -11.31 -13.30 5.04
N HIS A 183 -11.56 -11.99 5.06
CA HIS A 183 -11.24 -11.07 3.96
C HIS A 183 -9.91 -10.35 4.19
N GLY A 184 -9.59 -10.03 5.44
CA GLY A 184 -8.33 -9.40 5.80
C GLY A 184 -8.20 -9.15 7.29
N PRO A 185 -6.97 -8.90 7.76
CA PRO A 185 -6.71 -8.49 9.14
C PRO A 185 -7.03 -7.01 9.35
N VAL A 186 -7.35 -6.67 10.59
CA VAL A 186 -7.24 -5.31 11.12
C VAL A 186 -6.15 -5.35 12.17
N TRP A 187 -5.07 -4.61 11.91
CA TRP A 187 -3.87 -4.65 12.75
C TRP A 187 -4.01 -3.79 14.00
N GLY A 188 -3.45 -4.27 15.12
CA GLY A 188 -3.25 -3.41 16.29
C GLY A 188 -2.12 -2.41 16.01
N ARG A 189 -2.32 -1.14 16.37
CA ARG A 189 -1.35 -0.06 16.19
C ARG A 189 -0.59 0.25 17.47
N ASP A 190 0.68 0.57 17.30
CA ASP A 190 1.51 1.25 18.28
C ASP A 190 1.94 2.59 17.66
N ASP A 191 1.26 3.68 18.04
CA ASP A 191 1.51 5.00 17.47
C ASP A 191 2.85 5.61 17.95
N ASP A 192 3.34 5.20 19.14
CA ASP A 192 4.63 5.63 19.67
C ASP A 192 5.78 5.01 18.86
N ALA A 193 5.68 3.70 18.58
CA ALA A 193 6.64 2.99 17.74
C ALA A 193 6.38 3.14 16.23
N ARG A 194 5.24 3.72 15.84
CA ARG A 194 4.75 3.81 14.45
C ARG A 194 4.78 2.47 13.72
N ALA A 195 4.28 1.43 14.38
CA ALA A 195 4.31 0.07 13.88
C ALA A 195 2.96 -0.62 14.07
N VAL A 196 2.72 -1.66 13.28
CA VAL A 196 1.67 -2.64 13.56
C VAL A 196 2.20 -3.81 14.37
N THR A 197 1.33 -4.41 15.17
CA THR A 197 1.63 -5.58 16.01
C THR A 197 0.95 -6.83 15.43
N THR A 198 0.29 -7.65 16.24
CA THR A 198 -0.54 -8.75 15.73
C THR A 198 -1.91 -8.22 15.27
N PRO A 199 -2.64 -8.95 14.42
CA PRO A 199 -4.01 -8.61 14.09
C PRO A 199 -4.86 -8.47 15.36
N ALA A 200 -5.51 -7.32 15.54
CA ALA A 200 -6.45 -7.09 16.63
C ALA A 200 -7.81 -7.70 16.32
N SER A 201 -8.21 -7.70 15.05
CA SER A 201 -9.43 -8.35 14.58
C SER A 201 -9.31 -8.80 13.13
N TYR A 202 -10.28 -9.57 12.66
CA TYR A 202 -10.41 -9.97 11.27
C TYR A 202 -11.75 -9.51 10.70
N LYS A 203 -11.74 -9.01 9.46
CA LYS A 203 -12.95 -8.84 8.65
C LYS A 203 -13.37 -10.22 8.16
N VAL A 204 -14.47 -10.75 8.69
CA VAL A 204 -15.01 -12.07 8.36
C VAL A 204 -16.33 -11.89 7.62
N SER A 205 -16.50 -12.54 6.46
CA SER A 205 -17.81 -12.68 5.85
C SER A 205 -18.58 -13.80 6.52
N TYR A 206 -19.79 -13.46 6.94
CA TYR A 206 -20.76 -14.38 7.51
C TYR A 206 -22.11 -14.11 6.85
N GLU A 207 -22.71 -15.15 6.27
CA GLU A 207 -23.91 -15.06 5.45
C GLU A 207 -23.79 -14.02 4.33
N HIS A 208 -24.38 -12.83 4.51
CA HIS A 208 -24.42 -11.74 3.54
C HIS A 208 -23.82 -10.43 4.08
N GLN A 209 -23.08 -10.48 5.19
CA GLN A 209 -22.48 -9.32 5.84
C GLN A 209 -20.99 -9.54 6.13
N SER A 210 -20.22 -8.46 6.11
CA SER A 210 -18.86 -8.43 6.64
C SER A 210 -18.89 -7.90 8.07
N VAL A 211 -18.32 -8.66 8.99
CA VAL A 211 -18.26 -8.33 10.41
C VAL A 211 -16.82 -8.31 10.89
N LEU A 212 -16.48 -7.39 11.80
CA LEU A 212 -15.18 -7.36 12.46
C LEU A 212 -15.24 -8.24 13.71
N ILE A 213 -14.41 -9.28 13.74
CA ILE A 213 -14.35 -10.24 14.84
C ILE A 213 -12.97 -10.15 15.52
N PRO A 214 -12.89 -9.92 16.83
CA PRO A 214 -11.63 -9.92 17.57
C PRO A 214 -10.79 -11.17 17.29
N ALA A 215 -9.49 -11.00 17.09
CA ALA A 215 -8.61 -12.06 16.61
C ALA A 215 -8.60 -13.27 17.55
N GLU A 216 -8.70 -13.04 18.86
CA GLU A 216 -8.79 -14.07 19.89
C GLU A 216 -10.05 -14.94 19.79
N LEU A 217 -11.06 -14.53 19.03
CA LEU A 217 -12.30 -15.30 18.82
C LEU A 217 -12.34 -16.05 17.49
N VAL A 218 -11.38 -15.81 16.58
CA VAL A 218 -11.33 -16.45 15.26
C VAL A 218 -10.38 -17.63 15.28
N ARG A 219 -10.82 -18.80 14.79
CA ARG A 219 -9.98 -20.00 14.65
C ARG A 219 -10.07 -20.56 13.24
N PRO A 220 -8.98 -21.10 12.66
CA PRO A 220 -9.08 -21.87 11.43
C PRO A 220 -10.11 -22.99 11.59
N SER A 221 -11.04 -23.10 10.64
CA SER A 221 -11.94 -24.26 10.60
C SER A 221 -11.13 -25.45 10.11
N THR A 222 -11.12 -26.54 10.89
CA THR A 222 -10.64 -27.85 10.45
C THR A 222 -11.50 -28.42 9.32
#